data_AF-A0A1Y2GT03-F1
#
_entry.id   AF-A0A1Y2GT03-F1
#
_cell.length_a   1.000
_cell.length_b   1.000
_cell.length_c   1.000
_cell.angle_alpha   90.00
_cell.angle_beta   90.00
_cell.angle_gamma   90.00
#
_symmetry.space_group_name_H-M   'P 1'
#
loop_
_entity.id
_entity.type
_entity.pdbx_description
1 polymer ?
#
loop_
_entity_poly.entity_id
_entity_poly.type
_entity_poly.pdbx_seq_one_letter_code
_entity_poly.pdbx_strand_id
1 'polypeptide(L)'
;MTLNTFHYAGVSSKNVTLGVPRLKEIINVATNIKTPSLNVYLTPECARNMERAKQVQVALEYTNLKKVTSATEIHYDPDPENTNIEEDQDFVSAYYAMPDEDLNLSRTSPWLLRIELDRKMMLDKKLTMADVSNKISEDFQRDLMCICSDDNAERLIIRCRIINEEAADKQPDVQDEEDVFLKKIENSLLSSISLRGIKNIARVYMVEKKKTYIKSDGTFDSQKEWYLETSGSNLKAVMCEEDVDATRTYSNNCGEVMAV
;
A
#
# COMPACT_ATOMS: atom_id res chain seq x y z
N MET A 1 7.66 -20.30 33.05
CA MET A 1 7.02 -19.16 32.37
C MET A 1 7.31 -17.91 33.19
N THR A 2 8.04 -16.94 32.64
CA THR A 2 8.40 -15.68 33.33
C THR A 2 7.45 -14.55 32.91
N LEU A 3 7.36 -13.51 33.76
CA LEU A 3 6.28 -12.52 33.74
C LEU A 3 6.29 -11.57 32.54
N ASN A 4 7.41 -11.45 31.81
CA ASN A 4 7.56 -10.77 30.51
C ASN A 4 8.98 -11.09 30.01
N THR A 5 9.17 -12.01 29.07
CA THR A 5 10.50 -12.32 28.53
C THR A 5 10.77 -11.52 27.26
N PHE A 6 11.64 -10.50 27.39
CA PHE A 6 12.50 -10.04 26.31
C PHE A 6 13.91 -10.59 26.53
N HIS A 7 14.13 -11.82 26.08
CA HIS A 7 15.46 -12.32 25.71
C HIS A 7 15.25 -13.23 24.51
N TYR A 8 15.33 -12.66 23.31
CA TYR A 8 15.40 -13.42 22.07
C TYR A 8 16.72 -13.08 21.37
N ALA A 9 17.66 -14.02 21.41
CA ALA A 9 18.82 -14.00 20.52
C ALA A 9 18.46 -14.77 19.25
N GLY A 10 18.54 -14.11 18.09
CA GLY A 10 18.57 -14.79 16.80
C GLY A 10 17.25 -15.01 16.04
N VAL A 11 16.16 -14.32 16.38
CA VAL A 11 14.93 -14.33 15.55
C VAL A 11 14.40 -12.91 15.38
N SER A 12 13.86 -12.62 14.19
CA SER A 12 13.38 -11.33 13.64
C SER A 12 13.03 -10.23 14.65
N SER A 13 13.33 -8.96 14.33
CA SER A 13 13.08 -7.73 15.11
C SER A 13 11.60 -7.41 15.38
N LYS A 14 10.72 -8.40 15.24
CA LYS A 14 9.28 -8.32 15.38
C LYS A 14 8.88 -8.60 16.84
N ASN A 15 8.19 -7.64 17.43
CA ASN A 15 7.59 -7.80 18.75
C ASN A 15 6.39 -8.76 18.66
N VAL A 16 6.48 -9.91 19.32
CA VAL A 16 5.39 -10.89 19.46
C VAL A 16 4.91 -10.88 20.90
N THR A 17 3.59 -10.97 21.11
CA THR A 17 3.02 -11.10 22.46
C THR A 17 3.30 -12.50 22.99
N LEU A 18 4.01 -12.59 24.11
CA LEU A 18 4.46 -13.85 24.73
C LEU A 18 3.99 -13.93 26.19
N GLY A 19 4.09 -15.12 26.78
CA GLY A 19 3.83 -15.34 28.21
C GLY A 19 2.36 -15.16 28.62
N VAL A 20 2.13 -14.58 29.80
CA VAL A 20 0.79 -14.44 30.41
C VAL A 20 -0.18 -13.61 29.53
N PRO A 21 0.24 -12.47 28.93
CA PRO A 21 -0.64 -11.73 28.01
C PRO A 21 -1.16 -12.60 26.87
N ARG A 22 -0.31 -13.43 26.26
CA ARG A 22 -0.71 -14.32 25.16
C ARG A 22 -1.61 -15.45 25.64
N LEU A 23 -1.32 -16.02 26.81
CA LEU A 23 -2.18 -17.05 27.40
C LEU A 23 -3.60 -16.51 27.65
N LYS A 24 -3.73 -15.26 28.12
CA LYS A 24 -5.02 -14.60 28.32
C LYS A 24 -5.79 -14.41 27.01
N GLU A 25 -5.11 -14.09 25.91
CA GLU A 25 -5.74 -14.00 24.58
C GLU A 25 -6.31 -15.35 24.13
N ILE A 26 -5.54 -16.44 24.32
CA ILE A 26 -5.92 -17.79 23.89
C ILE A 26 -7.09 -18.33 24.73
N ILE A 27 -7.02 -18.23 26.07
CA ILE A 27 -8.06 -18.76 26.96
C ILE A 27 -9.41 -18.07 26.72
N ASN A 28 -9.40 -16.76 26.47
CA ASN A 28 -10.62 -15.99 26.25
C ASN A 28 -11.09 -16.01 24.79
N VAL A 29 -10.38 -16.71 23.88
CA VAL A 29 -10.68 -16.73 22.45
C VAL A 29 -10.84 -15.30 21.90
N ALA A 30 -9.88 -14.44 22.22
CA ALA A 30 -9.92 -13.03 21.83
C ALA A 30 -9.89 -12.89 20.29
N THR A 31 -10.87 -12.18 19.72
CA THR A 31 -10.91 -11.88 18.28
C THR A 31 -9.85 -10.87 17.87
N ASN A 32 -9.63 -9.86 18.72
CA ASN A 32 -8.65 -8.79 18.53
C ASN A 32 -7.39 -9.06 19.38
N ILE A 33 -6.45 -9.80 18.81
CA ILE A 33 -5.14 -10.07 19.44
C ILE A 33 -4.19 -8.89 19.25
N LYS A 34 -3.25 -8.67 20.17
CA LYS A 34 -2.36 -7.50 20.13
C LYS A 34 -1.31 -7.56 19.02
N THR A 35 -0.83 -8.76 18.69
CA THR A 35 0.23 -8.97 17.68
C THR A 35 -0.20 -10.03 16.68
N PRO A 36 -1.21 -9.73 15.83
CA PRO A 36 -1.62 -10.66 14.77
C PRO A 36 -0.48 -10.89 13.79
N SER A 37 -0.30 -12.14 13.38
CA SER A 37 0.75 -12.52 12.44
C SER A 37 0.48 -13.83 11.74
N LEU A 38 0.94 -13.92 10.50
CA LEU A 38 0.99 -15.14 9.71
C LEU A 38 2.44 -15.57 9.45
N ASN A 39 2.64 -16.88 9.36
CA ASN A 39 3.81 -17.49 8.73
C ASN A 39 3.34 -18.07 7.40
N VAL A 40 3.66 -17.37 6.33
CA VAL A 40 3.24 -17.69 4.97
C VAL A 40 4.36 -18.45 4.28
N TYR A 41 4.08 -19.70 3.94
CA TYR A 41 5.02 -20.53 3.18
C TYR A 41 4.74 -20.37 1.70
N LEU A 42 5.80 -20.42 0.89
CA LEU A 42 5.70 -20.31 -0.56
C LEU A 42 5.74 -21.69 -1.22
N THR A 43 5.27 -21.75 -2.46
CA THR A 43 5.46 -22.93 -3.32
C THR A 43 6.94 -23.27 -3.47
N PRO A 44 7.33 -24.55 -3.69
CA PRO A 44 8.74 -24.95 -3.73
C PRO A 44 9.59 -24.19 -4.77
N GLU A 45 8.98 -23.75 -5.87
CA GLU A 45 9.65 -22.95 -6.90
C GLU A 45 9.99 -21.54 -6.41
N CYS A 46 9.03 -20.88 -5.76
CA CYS A 46 9.20 -19.53 -5.23
C CYS A 46 10.04 -19.51 -3.96
N ALA A 47 9.88 -20.50 -3.10
CA ALA A 47 10.63 -20.61 -1.85
C ALA A 47 12.15 -20.75 -2.07
N ARG A 48 12.60 -21.19 -3.24
CA ARG A 48 14.02 -21.32 -3.59
C ARG A 48 14.58 -20.11 -4.33
N ASN A 49 13.75 -19.17 -4.75
CA ASN A 49 14.15 -17.99 -5.50
C ASN A 49 13.80 -16.72 -4.73
N MET A 50 14.82 -15.98 -4.30
CA MET A 50 14.66 -14.75 -3.52
C MET A 50 13.87 -13.66 -4.26
N GLU A 51 14.02 -13.55 -5.58
CA GLU A 51 13.35 -12.54 -6.39
C GLU A 51 11.86 -12.83 -6.53
N ARG A 52 11.48 -14.11 -6.74
CA ARG A 52 10.07 -14.54 -6.72
C ARG A 52 9.45 -14.40 -5.33
N ALA A 53 10.18 -14.76 -4.27
CA ALA A 53 9.73 -14.52 -2.90
C ALA A 53 9.48 -13.03 -2.61
N LYS A 54 10.34 -12.14 -3.13
CA LYS A 54 10.14 -10.68 -3.04
C LYS A 54 8.90 -10.21 -3.80
N GLN A 55 8.54 -10.84 -4.92
CA GLN A 55 7.30 -10.52 -5.64
C GLN A 55 6.07 -10.83 -4.77
N VAL A 56 6.02 -12.02 -4.15
CA VAL A 56 4.94 -12.39 -3.23
C VAL A 56 4.93 -11.46 -2.00
N GLN A 57 6.10 -11.11 -1.46
CA GLN A 57 6.21 -10.14 -0.36
C GLN A 57 5.52 -8.81 -0.68
N VAL A 58 5.78 -8.26 -1.88
CA VAL A 58 5.17 -7.00 -2.35
C VAL A 58 3.68 -7.16 -2.59
N ALA A 59 3.23 -8.31 -3.10
CA ALA A 59 1.81 -8.60 -3.33
C ALA A 59 1.00 -8.72 -2.03
N LEU A 60 1.60 -9.22 -0.95
CA LEU A 60 0.92 -9.38 0.34
C LEU A 60 0.87 -8.08 1.16
N GLU A 61 1.91 -7.26 1.09
CA GLU A 61 2.05 -6.10 1.99
C GLU A 61 1.11 -4.95 1.60
N TYR A 62 0.18 -4.61 2.50
CA TYR A 62 -0.73 -3.48 2.32
C TYR A 62 0.04 -2.17 2.14
N THR A 63 -0.23 -1.53 1.01
CA THR A 63 0.35 -0.27 0.60
C THR A 63 -0.77 0.65 0.17
N ASN A 64 -1.00 1.70 0.97
CA ASN A 64 -1.89 2.80 0.63
C ASN A 64 -1.10 3.98 0.10
N LEU A 65 -1.81 4.97 -0.48
CA LEU A 65 -1.19 6.18 -1.01
C LEU A 65 -0.31 6.88 0.04
N LYS A 66 -0.79 7.01 1.28
CA LYS A 66 -0.02 7.60 2.40
C LYS A 66 1.37 7.01 2.60
N LYS A 67 1.57 5.72 2.33
CA LYS A 67 2.86 5.04 2.57
C LYS A 67 3.89 5.35 1.48
N VAL A 68 3.43 5.74 0.29
CA VAL A 68 4.29 6.10 -0.85
C VAL A 68 4.41 7.61 -1.05
N THR A 69 3.55 8.41 -0.41
CA THR A 69 3.62 9.87 -0.44
C THR A 69 4.74 10.40 0.47
N SER A 70 5.57 11.28 -0.11
CA SER A 70 6.60 12.06 0.59
C SER A 70 5.99 13.34 1.19
N ALA A 71 5.28 14.11 0.36
CA ALA A 71 4.70 15.39 0.74
C ALA A 71 3.39 15.66 -0.01
N THR A 72 2.53 16.48 0.59
CA THR A 72 1.30 17.01 0.01
C THR A 72 1.30 18.53 0.15
N GLU A 73 0.96 19.23 -0.92
CA GLU A 73 0.93 20.68 -0.99
C GLU A 73 -0.37 21.14 -1.65
N ILE A 74 -0.95 22.22 -1.13
CA ILE A 74 -2.13 22.85 -1.72
C ILE A 74 -1.68 24.19 -2.30
N HIS A 75 -1.84 24.36 -3.61
CA HIS A 75 -1.47 25.56 -4.34
C HIS A 75 -2.72 26.21 -4.95
N TYR A 76 -2.74 27.54 -4.98
CA TYR A 76 -3.71 28.28 -5.78
C TYR A 76 -3.12 28.51 -7.18
N ASP A 77 -3.65 27.80 -8.17
CA ASP A 77 -3.17 27.80 -9.55
C ASP A 77 -4.37 27.93 -10.50
N PRO A 78 -4.81 29.16 -10.81
CA PRO A 78 -6.11 29.41 -11.45
C PRO A 78 -6.17 29.00 -12.91
N ASP A 79 -5.03 28.98 -13.61
CA ASP A 79 -4.96 28.50 -14.98
C ASP A 79 -4.65 26.99 -14.98
N PRO A 80 -5.52 26.14 -15.56
CA PRO A 80 -5.26 24.71 -15.64
C PRO A 80 -4.17 24.35 -16.67
N GLU A 81 -4.00 25.13 -17.73
CA GLU A 81 -3.05 24.86 -18.82
C GLU A 81 -1.65 25.41 -18.50
N ASN A 82 -1.58 26.57 -17.86
CA ASN A 82 -0.31 27.18 -17.45
C ASN A 82 -0.18 27.18 -15.93
N THR A 83 0.93 26.66 -15.43
CA THR A 83 1.18 26.56 -13.98
C THR A 83 2.19 27.60 -13.50
N ASN A 84 1.93 28.16 -12.31
CA ASN A 84 2.89 29.00 -11.59
C ASN A 84 4.07 28.21 -11.00
N ILE A 85 4.01 26.88 -11.02
CA ILE A 85 5.05 25.99 -10.48
C ILE A 85 6.02 25.64 -11.61
N GLU A 86 7.19 26.28 -11.63
CA GLU A 86 8.21 26.12 -12.68
C GLU A 86 8.60 24.64 -12.90
N GLU A 87 8.74 23.86 -11.82
CA GLU A 87 9.10 22.44 -11.88
C GLU A 87 8.08 21.58 -12.63
N ASP A 88 6.82 22.00 -12.68
CA ASP A 88 5.73 21.22 -13.23
C ASP A 88 5.36 21.65 -14.67
N GLN A 89 5.91 22.78 -15.17
CA GLN A 89 5.54 23.37 -16.47
C GLN A 89 5.74 22.42 -17.66
N ASP A 90 6.86 21.69 -17.67
CA ASP A 90 7.25 20.84 -18.79
C ASP A 90 6.22 19.73 -19.03
N PHE A 91 5.82 18.99 -17.98
CA PHE A 91 4.89 17.87 -18.15
C PHE A 91 3.43 18.33 -18.28
N VAL A 92 3.07 19.47 -17.70
CA VAL A 92 1.72 20.03 -17.78
C VAL A 92 1.45 20.55 -19.19
N SER A 93 2.39 21.29 -19.75
CA SER A 93 2.29 21.76 -21.14
C SER A 93 2.26 20.59 -22.12
N ALA A 94 3.06 19.54 -21.89
CA ALA A 94 3.03 18.32 -22.69
C ALA A 94 1.68 17.60 -22.63
N TYR A 95 1.05 17.53 -21.44
CA TYR A 95 -0.26 16.92 -21.27
C TYR A 95 -1.35 17.63 -22.09
N TYR A 96 -1.37 18.97 -22.07
CA TYR A 96 -2.37 19.75 -22.81
C TYR A 96 -2.02 20.01 -24.28
N ALA A 97 -0.81 19.68 -24.73
CA ALA A 97 -0.42 19.78 -26.13
C ALA A 97 -1.25 18.85 -27.05
N MET A 98 -1.84 17.78 -26.49
CA MET A 98 -2.80 16.90 -27.16
C MET A 98 -4.10 16.87 -26.35
N PRO A 99 -4.98 17.87 -26.51
CA PRO A 99 -6.19 17.96 -25.72
C PRO A 99 -7.17 16.85 -26.09
N ASP A 100 -7.61 16.08 -25.10
CA ASP A 100 -8.75 15.17 -25.25
C ASP A 100 -10.04 15.99 -25.41
N GLU A 101 -10.86 15.68 -26.41
CA GLU A 101 -12.09 16.44 -26.74
C GLU A 101 -13.13 16.45 -25.59
N ASP A 102 -13.01 15.55 -24.61
CA ASP A 102 -13.93 15.40 -23.48
C ASP A 102 -13.56 16.23 -22.23
N LEU A 103 -12.40 16.90 -22.21
CA LEU A 103 -11.93 17.66 -21.04
C LEU A 103 -12.50 19.09 -21.02
N ASN A 104 -13.58 19.29 -20.25
CA ASN A 104 -14.10 20.63 -19.96
C ASN A 104 -13.28 21.34 -18.87
N LEU A 105 -12.16 21.94 -19.26
CA LEU A 105 -11.24 22.73 -18.41
C LEU A 105 -11.95 23.79 -17.56
N SER A 106 -13.03 24.40 -18.07
CA SER A 106 -13.81 25.44 -17.38
C SER A 106 -14.52 24.96 -16.11
N ARG A 107 -14.59 23.64 -15.87
CA ARG A 107 -15.21 23.04 -14.68
C ARG A 107 -14.20 22.69 -13.59
N THR A 108 -12.91 22.93 -13.82
CA THR A 108 -11.86 22.59 -12.85
C THR A 108 -11.71 23.69 -11.80
N SER A 109 -11.44 23.28 -10.56
CA SER A 109 -11.15 24.21 -9.47
C SER A 109 -9.79 24.88 -9.67
N PRO A 110 -9.65 26.18 -9.31
CA PRO A 110 -8.36 26.86 -9.29
C PRO A 110 -7.42 26.32 -8.21
N TRP A 111 -7.93 25.55 -7.24
CA TRP A 111 -7.10 24.91 -6.24
C TRP A 111 -6.51 23.60 -6.76
N LEU A 112 -5.20 23.46 -6.57
CA LEU A 112 -4.41 22.31 -6.95
C LEU A 112 -3.92 21.58 -5.70
N LEU A 113 -4.22 20.28 -5.61
CA LEU A 113 -3.54 19.39 -4.68
C LEU A 113 -2.36 18.73 -5.41
N ARG A 114 -1.15 19.04 -4.97
CA ARG A 114 0.11 18.49 -5.49
C ARG A 114 0.63 17.43 -4.51
N ILE A 115 0.83 16.22 -4.99
CA ILE A 115 1.29 15.07 -4.20
C ILE A 115 2.64 14.64 -4.75
N GLU A 116 3.67 14.68 -3.91
CA GLU A 116 5.00 14.15 -4.22
C GLU A 116 5.12 12.73 -3.71
N LEU A 117 5.52 11.80 -4.57
CA LEU A 117 5.74 10.40 -4.23
C LEU A 117 7.23 10.11 -3.99
N ASP A 118 7.51 9.26 -3.00
CA ASP A 118 8.85 8.79 -2.70
C ASP A 118 9.28 7.74 -3.74
N ARG A 119 10.28 8.07 -4.55
CA ARG A 119 10.85 7.19 -5.58
C ARG A 119 11.33 5.84 -5.01
N LYS A 120 11.96 5.83 -3.85
CA LYS A 120 12.49 4.58 -3.25
C LYS A 120 11.33 3.68 -2.86
N MET A 121 10.27 4.23 -2.26
CA MET A 121 9.08 3.46 -1.92
C MET A 121 8.36 2.94 -3.17
N MET A 122 8.24 3.74 -4.22
CA MET A 122 7.66 3.32 -5.51
C MET A 122 8.42 2.13 -6.12
N LEU A 123 9.76 2.19 -6.15
CA LEU A 123 10.63 1.10 -6.63
C LEU A 123 10.53 -0.16 -5.75
N ASP A 124 10.56 0.00 -4.43
CA ASP A 124 10.48 -1.12 -3.48
C ASP A 124 9.13 -1.85 -3.58
N LYS A 125 8.05 -1.11 -3.86
CA LYS A 125 6.69 -1.63 -4.04
C LYS A 125 6.35 -2.00 -5.49
N LYS A 126 7.28 -1.79 -6.43
CA LYS A 126 7.10 -2.03 -7.86
C LYS A 126 5.82 -1.37 -8.40
N LEU A 127 5.63 -0.09 -8.06
CA LEU A 127 4.52 0.73 -8.52
C LEU A 127 5.02 1.71 -9.57
N THR A 128 4.20 1.97 -10.59
CA THR A 128 4.43 3.00 -11.60
C THR A 128 3.54 4.22 -11.34
N MET A 129 3.89 5.38 -11.90
CA MET A 129 3.05 6.58 -11.82
C MET A 129 1.65 6.33 -12.40
N ALA A 130 1.57 5.57 -13.50
CA ALA A 130 0.31 5.17 -14.12
C ALA A 130 -0.55 4.30 -13.20
N ASP A 131 0.04 3.35 -12.47
CA ASP A 131 -0.71 2.52 -11.51
C ASP A 131 -1.38 3.38 -10.44
N VAL A 132 -0.66 4.39 -9.92
CA VAL A 132 -1.14 5.27 -8.86
C VAL A 132 -2.21 6.24 -9.40
N SER A 133 -1.96 6.90 -10.52
CA SER A 133 -2.91 7.85 -11.11
C SER A 133 -4.21 7.19 -11.56
N ASN A 134 -4.12 5.99 -12.15
CA ASN A 134 -5.30 5.19 -12.51
C ASN A 134 -6.10 4.80 -11.27
N LYS A 135 -5.42 4.37 -10.19
CA LYS A 135 -6.10 4.00 -8.95
C LYS A 135 -6.83 5.19 -8.31
N ILE A 136 -6.22 6.37 -8.30
CA ILE A 136 -6.86 7.60 -7.81
C ILE A 136 -8.08 7.93 -8.69
N SER A 137 -7.93 7.85 -10.01
CA SER A 137 -9.00 8.15 -10.97
C SER A 137 -10.15 7.15 -10.89
N GLU A 138 -9.88 5.87 -10.64
CA GLU A 138 -10.92 4.84 -10.45
C GLU A 138 -11.75 5.06 -9.17
N ASP A 139 -11.09 5.44 -8.08
CA ASP A 139 -11.74 5.59 -6.78
C ASP A 139 -12.56 6.90 -6.70
N PHE A 140 -12.13 7.97 -7.40
CA PHE A 140 -12.78 9.30 -7.37
C PHE A 140 -13.49 9.70 -8.69
N GLN A 141 -13.41 8.86 -9.71
CA GLN A 141 -14.14 8.91 -10.99
C GLN A 141 -14.31 10.31 -11.60
N ARG A 142 -15.44 10.97 -11.32
CA ARG A 142 -15.87 12.22 -11.97
C ARG A 142 -15.55 13.46 -11.15
N ASP A 143 -15.15 13.29 -9.90
CA ASP A 143 -14.98 14.42 -8.98
C ASP A 143 -13.58 15.02 -9.06
N LEU A 144 -12.62 14.29 -9.63
CA LEU A 144 -11.21 14.64 -9.54
C LEU A 144 -10.47 14.36 -10.84
N MET A 145 -9.85 15.40 -11.39
CA MET A 145 -8.93 15.34 -12.52
C MET A 145 -7.51 15.08 -12.00
N CYS A 146 -6.86 14.03 -12.50
CA CYS A 146 -5.48 13.68 -12.17
C CYS A 146 -4.56 13.88 -13.36
N ILE A 147 -3.40 14.51 -13.14
CA ILE A 147 -2.28 14.55 -14.08
C ILE A 147 -1.05 14.05 -13.32
N CYS A 148 -0.25 13.19 -13.93
CA CYS A 148 0.99 12.68 -13.33
C CYS A 148 2.20 12.99 -14.22
N SER A 149 3.36 13.16 -13.58
CA SER A 149 4.64 13.15 -14.27
C SER A 149 5.00 11.74 -14.77
N ASP A 150 5.94 11.66 -15.71
CA ASP A 150 6.54 10.39 -16.12
C ASP A 150 7.38 9.75 -14.99
N ASP A 151 7.54 8.42 -15.04
CA ASP A 151 8.40 7.66 -14.11
C ASP A 151 9.89 8.11 -14.14
N ASN A 152 10.32 8.72 -15.26
CA ASN A 152 11.67 9.22 -15.49
C ASN A 152 11.90 10.67 -15.01
N ALA A 153 10.84 11.41 -14.66
CA ALA A 153 10.95 12.77 -14.14
C ALA A 153 11.76 12.79 -12.85
N GLU A 154 12.47 13.88 -12.50
CA GLU A 154 13.29 13.93 -11.28
C GLU A 154 12.45 13.70 -10.00
N ARG A 155 11.31 14.41 -9.93
CA ARG A 155 10.30 14.27 -8.88
C ARG A 155 9.07 13.57 -9.45
N LEU A 156 8.51 12.67 -8.66
CA LEU A 156 7.30 11.93 -9.00
C LEU A 156 6.09 12.71 -8.47
N ILE A 157 5.45 13.48 -9.34
CA ILE A 157 4.40 14.41 -8.96
C ILE A 157 3.05 13.96 -9.52
N ILE A 158 2.03 14.00 -8.68
CA ILE A 158 0.63 13.88 -9.08
C ILE A 158 -0.09 15.19 -8.74
N ARG A 159 -0.77 15.74 -9.74
CA ARG A 159 -1.57 16.95 -9.68
C ARG A 159 -3.04 16.57 -9.73
N CYS A 160 -3.77 16.95 -8.70
CA CYS A 160 -5.18 16.66 -8.53
C CYS A 160 -5.98 17.97 -8.49
N ARG A 161 -6.99 18.11 -9.36
CA ARG A 161 -7.95 19.22 -9.33
C ARG A 161 -9.37 18.68 -9.17
N ILE A 162 -10.21 19.39 -8.42
CA ILE A 162 -11.63 19.04 -8.29
C ILE A 162 -12.36 19.45 -9.57
N ILE A 163 -13.27 18.61 -10.03
CA ILE A 163 -14.20 18.90 -11.11
C ILE A 163 -15.54 19.28 -10.48
N ASN A 164 -16.01 20.50 -10.72
CA ASN A 164 -17.31 20.95 -10.25
C ASN A 164 -18.39 20.60 -11.27
N GLU A 165 -19.41 19.85 -10.84
CA GLU A 165 -20.51 19.50 -11.73
C GLU A 165 -21.37 20.72 -12.14
N GLU A 166 -21.50 21.70 -11.25
CA GLU A 166 -22.21 22.96 -11.48
C GLU A 166 -21.22 24.11 -11.66
N ALA A 167 -20.85 24.41 -12.91
CA ALA A 167 -20.13 25.64 -13.22
C ALA A 167 -21.14 26.80 -13.35
N ALA A 168 -21.24 27.64 -12.32
CA ALA A 168 -21.48 29.10 -12.38
C ALA A 168 -22.01 29.62 -11.03
N ASP A 169 -21.47 30.77 -10.59
CA ASP A 169 -21.98 31.66 -9.53
C ASP A 169 -21.91 31.19 -8.07
N LYS A 170 -20.71 30.93 -7.53
CA LYS A 170 -20.51 31.00 -6.08
C LYS A 170 -19.76 32.28 -5.68
N GLN A 171 -20.40 33.03 -4.77
CA GLN A 171 -19.92 34.28 -4.18
C GLN A 171 -18.56 34.08 -3.44
N PRO A 172 -17.75 35.13 -3.29
CA PRO A 172 -16.41 35.06 -2.69
C PRO A 172 -16.37 34.60 -1.21
N ASP A 173 -17.49 34.57 -0.49
CA ASP A 173 -17.55 34.09 0.91
C ASP A 173 -17.43 32.55 1.05
N VAL A 174 -17.38 31.78 -0.06
CA VAL A 174 -17.27 30.31 -0.04
C VAL A 174 -15.80 29.83 -0.02
N GLN A 175 -14.83 30.74 -0.11
CA GLN A 175 -13.41 30.41 -0.26
C GLN A 175 -12.81 29.71 0.98
N ASP A 176 -13.32 30.02 2.18
CA ASP A 176 -12.92 29.35 3.43
C ASP A 176 -13.48 27.91 3.55
N GLU A 177 -14.53 27.57 2.79
CA GLU A 177 -15.10 26.21 2.78
C GLU A 177 -14.30 25.26 1.87
N GLU A 178 -13.65 25.78 0.83
CA GLU A 178 -12.91 24.99 -0.15
C GLU A 178 -11.59 24.42 0.38
N ASP A 179 -10.82 25.17 1.19
CA ASP A 179 -9.60 24.65 1.86
C ASP A 179 -9.94 23.50 2.82
N VAL A 180 -11.03 23.65 3.59
CA VAL A 180 -11.52 22.59 4.48
C VAL A 180 -11.94 21.37 3.68
N PHE A 181 -12.53 21.57 2.50
CA PHE A 181 -12.91 20.48 1.60
C PHE A 181 -11.69 19.76 0.99
N LEU A 182 -10.68 20.50 0.53
CA LEU A 182 -9.43 19.93 0.01
C LEU A 182 -8.68 19.13 1.07
N LYS A 183 -8.61 19.63 2.30
CA LYS A 183 -8.04 18.87 3.44
C LYS A 183 -8.81 17.58 3.73
N LYS A 184 -10.14 17.57 3.54
CA LYS A 184 -10.94 16.34 3.67
C LYS A 184 -10.63 15.37 2.53
N ILE A 185 -10.52 15.87 1.30
CA ILE A 185 -10.15 15.06 0.13
C ILE A 185 -8.74 14.50 0.31
N GLU A 186 -7.76 15.30 0.73
CA GLU A 186 -6.40 14.88 1.01
C GLU A 186 -6.38 13.72 2.02
N ASN A 187 -7.05 13.88 3.16
CA ASN A 187 -7.12 12.82 4.17
C ASN A 187 -7.84 11.58 3.65
N SER A 188 -8.88 11.76 2.84
CA SER A 188 -9.60 10.65 2.18
C SER A 188 -8.68 9.92 1.21
N LEU A 189 -8.03 10.62 0.27
CA LEU A 189 -7.10 10.09 -0.73
C LEU A 189 -5.98 9.27 -0.07
N LEU A 190 -5.30 9.87 0.92
CA LEU A 190 -4.16 9.24 1.58
C LEU A 190 -4.55 7.97 2.34
N SER A 191 -5.75 7.93 2.94
CA SER A 191 -6.18 6.82 3.80
C SER A 191 -6.98 5.72 3.09
N SER A 192 -7.83 6.09 2.14
CA SER A 192 -8.77 5.19 1.48
C SER A 192 -8.15 4.43 0.31
N ILE A 193 -7.28 5.08 -0.47
CA ILE A 193 -6.73 4.51 -1.70
C ILE A 193 -5.76 3.38 -1.34
N SER A 194 -6.17 2.16 -1.70
CA SER A 194 -5.32 0.98 -1.66
C SER A 194 -4.65 0.77 -3.02
N LEU A 195 -3.33 0.90 -3.06
CA LEU A 195 -2.55 0.72 -4.29
C LEU A 195 -2.23 -0.75 -4.54
N ARG A 196 -1.83 -1.47 -3.49
CA ARG A 196 -1.49 -2.90 -3.56
C ARG A 196 -1.57 -3.54 -2.18
N GLY A 197 -1.69 -4.86 -2.14
CA GLY A 197 -1.59 -5.62 -0.90
C GLY A 197 -2.94 -6.01 -0.30
N ILE A 198 -2.86 -6.89 0.70
CA ILE A 198 -4.04 -7.43 1.37
C ILE A 198 -4.35 -6.57 2.60
N LYS A 199 -5.62 -6.14 2.73
CA LYS A 199 -6.08 -5.42 3.91
C LYS A 199 -5.76 -6.20 5.19
N ASN A 200 -5.37 -5.48 6.24
CA ASN A 200 -4.92 -6.01 7.54
C ASN A 200 -3.55 -6.71 7.53
N ILE A 201 -2.74 -6.57 6.46
CA ILE A 201 -1.33 -6.99 6.44
C ILE A 201 -0.42 -5.77 6.34
N ALA A 202 0.06 -5.26 7.48
CA ALA A 202 0.77 -3.98 7.52
C ALA A 202 2.22 -4.04 7.00
N ARG A 203 2.93 -5.13 7.31
CA ARG A 203 4.33 -5.37 6.93
C ARG A 203 4.57 -6.86 6.68
N VAL A 204 5.46 -7.18 5.75
CA VAL A 204 5.86 -8.55 5.45
C VAL A 204 7.37 -8.65 5.48
N TYR A 205 7.89 -9.61 6.24
CA TYR A 205 9.31 -9.86 6.43
C TYR A 205 9.68 -11.16 5.74
N MET A 206 10.76 -11.15 4.97
CA MET A 206 11.28 -12.35 4.33
C MET A 206 12.32 -13.01 5.25
N VAL A 207 12.17 -14.30 5.50
CA VAL A 207 13.02 -15.06 6.43
C VAL A 207 13.51 -16.35 5.75
N GLU A 208 14.80 -16.65 5.91
CA GLU A 208 15.40 -17.88 5.42
C GLU A 208 15.35 -18.97 6.51
N LYS A 209 14.83 -20.16 6.18
CA LYS A 209 14.77 -21.31 7.09
C LYS A 209 15.35 -22.54 6.44
N LYS A 210 16.05 -23.36 7.22
CA LYS A 210 16.44 -24.72 6.79
C LYS A 210 15.25 -25.65 6.97
N LYS A 211 14.80 -26.26 5.87
CA LYS A 211 13.78 -27.32 5.85
C LYS A 211 14.46 -28.65 5.58
N THR A 212 14.22 -29.60 6.48
CA THR A 212 14.66 -30.98 6.31
C THR A 212 13.61 -31.75 5.52
N TYR A 213 14.03 -32.50 4.53
CA TYR A 213 13.18 -33.40 3.74
C TYR A 213 13.81 -34.79 3.66
N ILE A 214 12.97 -35.80 3.44
CA ILE A 214 13.39 -37.19 3.29
C ILE A 214 13.61 -37.43 1.80
N LYS A 215 14.80 -37.89 1.42
CA LYS A 215 15.13 -38.29 0.06
C LYS A 215 14.53 -39.65 -0.27
N SER A 216 14.47 -39.98 -1.56
CA SER A 216 14.00 -41.29 -2.05
C SER A 216 14.84 -42.47 -1.56
N ASP A 217 16.08 -42.22 -1.12
CA ASP A 217 17.00 -43.19 -0.52
C ASP A 217 16.78 -43.39 1.00
N GLY A 218 15.82 -42.69 1.61
CA GLY A 218 15.54 -42.73 3.04
C GLY A 218 16.46 -41.86 3.91
N THR A 219 17.42 -41.15 3.32
CA THR A 219 18.29 -40.21 4.03
C THR A 219 17.59 -38.86 4.24
N PHE A 220 18.01 -38.13 5.28
CA PHE A 220 17.58 -36.75 5.50
C PHE A 220 18.50 -35.80 4.75
N ASP A 221 17.90 -34.82 4.09
CA ASP A 221 18.63 -33.69 3.53
C ASP A 221 18.01 -32.38 4.00
N SER A 222 18.81 -31.32 4.06
CA SER A 222 18.39 -30.01 4.53
C SER A 222 18.64 -28.98 3.45
N GLN A 223 17.57 -28.35 2.97
CA GLN A 223 17.65 -27.25 2.03
C GLN A 223 17.14 -25.97 2.66
N LYS A 224 17.66 -24.84 2.19
CA LYS A 224 17.16 -23.54 2.59
C LYS A 224 15.93 -23.18 1.77
N GLU A 225 14.92 -22.66 2.44
CA GLU A 225 13.71 -22.12 1.83
C GLU A 225 13.41 -20.73 2.41
N TRP A 226 12.91 -19.83 1.56
CA TRP A 226 12.35 -18.55 1.95
C TRP A 226 10.88 -18.72 2.34
N TYR A 227 10.51 -18.12 3.46
CA TYR A 227 9.12 -17.96 3.88
C TYR A 227 8.89 -16.52 4.34
N LEU A 228 7.63 -16.12 4.44
CA LEU A 228 7.24 -14.75 4.76
C LEU A 228 6.56 -14.71 6.13
N GLU A 229 6.92 -13.73 6.95
CA GLU A 229 6.27 -13.45 8.23
C GLU A 229 5.52 -12.12 8.15
N THR A 230 4.23 -12.11 8.46
CA THR A 230 3.41 -10.90 8.35
C THR A 230 3.17 -10.23 9.70
N SER A 231 3.16 -8.91 9.73
CA SER A 231 2.58 -8.13 10.82
C SER A 231 1.15 -7.76 10.44
N GLY A 232 0.18 -8.34 11.13
CA GLY A 232 -1.21 -8.38 10.67
C GLY A 232 -1.63 -9.77 10.20
N SER A 233 -2.93 -10.01 10.15
CA SER A 233 -3.51 -11.31 9.77
C SER A 233 -4.72 -11.11 8.85
N ASN A 234 -4.71 -11.84 7.73
CA ASN A 234 -5.83 -12.04 6.83
C ASN A 234 -5.63 -13.36 6.07
N LEU A 235 -5.66 -14.48 6.80
CA LEU A 235 -5.36 -15.83 6.33
C LEU A 235 -6.19 -16.21 5.10
N LYS A 236 -7.48 -15.86 5.10
CA LYS A 236 -8.39 -16.16 3.98
C LYS A 236 -7.86 -15.60 2.65
N ALA A 237 -7.53 -14.31 2.64
CA ALA A 237 -7.02 -13.66 1.43
C ALA A 237 -5.62 -14.19 1.06
N VAL A 238 -4.76 -14.40 2.05
CA VAL A 238 -3.39 -14.90 1.84
C VAL A 238 -3.36 -16.30 1.23
N MET A 239 -4.27 -17.18 1.64
CA MET A 239 -4.36 -18.54 1.08
C MET A 239 -4.85 -18.55 -0.38
N CYS A 240 -5.48 -17.47 -0.86
CA CYS A 240 -5.93 -17.32 -2.24
C CYS A 240 -4.86 -16.72 -3.16
N GLU A 241 -3.74 -16.23 -2.61
CA GLU A 241 -2.67 -15.64 -3.41
C GLU A 241 -1.88 -16.71 -4.17
N GLU A 242 -1.44 -16.33 -5.36
CA GLU A 242 -0.59 -17.18 -6.18
C GLU A 242 0.76 -17.39 -5.51
N ASP A 243 1.38 -18.54 -5.77
CA ASP A 243 2.68 -18.94 -5.20
C ASP A 243 2.74 -19.06 -3.66
N VAL A 244 1.61 -18.90 -2.96
CA VAL A 244 1.45 -19.23 -1.54
C VAL A 244 1.09 -20.70 -1.37
N ASP A 245 1.78 -21.36 -0.45
CA ASP A 245 1.46 -22.71 -0.01
C ASP A 245 0.39 -22.66 1.10
N ALA A 246 -0.87 -22.80 0.68
CA ALA A 246 -2.03 -22.81 1.57
C ALA A 246 -2.00 -23.98 2.59
N THR A 247 -1.29 -25.07 2.31
CA THR A 247 -1.26 -26.25 3.19
C THR A 247 -0.36 -26.07 4.41
N ARG A 248 0.65 -25.20 4.29
CA ARG A 248 1.65 -24.95 5.35
C ARG A 248 1.48 -23.60 6.02
N THR A 249 0.72 -22.68 5.43
CA THR A 249 0.52 -21.33 5.96
C THR A 249 -0.20 -21.37 7.32
N TYR A 250 0.34 -20.62 8.28
CA TYR A 250 -0.12 -20.65 9.66
C TYR A 250 -0.49 -19.25 10.16
N SER A 251 -1.60 -19.13 10.89
CA SER A 251 -2.00 -17.91 11.60
C SER A 251 -1.91 -18.10 13.10
N ASN A 252 -1.51 -17.06 13.83
CA ASN A 252 -1.62 -17.04 15.28
C ASN A 252 -3.02 -16.59 15.75
N ASN A 253 -3.95 -16.21 14.87
CA ASN A 253 -5.31 -15.88 15.24
C ASN A 253 -6.22 -17.12 15.11
N CYS A 254 -6.57 -17.74 16.25
CA CYS A 254 -7.40 -18.96 16.24
C CYS A 254 -8.81 -18.73 15.67
N GLY A 255 -9.39 -17.54 15.86
CA GLY A 255 -10.72 -17.23 15.31
C GLY A 255 -10.73 -17.17 13.79
N GLU A 256 -9.63 -16.68 13.21
CA GLU A 256 -9.43 -16.66 11.77
C GLU A 256 -9.21 -18.07 11.20
N VAL A 257 -8.40 -18.90 11.88
CA VAL A 257 -8.17 -20.30 11.47
C VAL A 257 -9.46 -21.12 11.49
N MET A 258 -10.37 -20.87 12.44
CA MET A 258 -11.65 -21.56 12.52
C MET A 258 -12.64 -21.13 11.43
N ALA A 259 -12.50 -19.91 10.91
CA ALA A 259 -13.44 -19.32 9.96
C ALA A 259 -13.13 -19.62 8.48
N VAL A 260 -11.92 -20.13 8.19
CA VAL A 260 -11.45 -20.51 6.86
C VAL A 260 -11.58 -22.01 6.67
#